data_AF-A0A7J6E4V9-F1
#
_entry.id   AF-A0A7J6E4V9-F1
#
_cell.length_a   1.000
_cell.length_b   1.000
_cell.length_c   1.000
_cell.angle_alpha   90.00
_cell.angle_beta   90.00
_cell.angle_gamma   90.00
#
_symmetry.space_group_name_H-M   'P 1'
#
loop_
_entity.id
_entity.type
_entity.pdbx_description
1 polymer ?
#
loop_
_entity_poly.entity_id
_entity_poly.type
_entity_poly.pdbx_seq_one_letter_code
_entity_poly.pdbx_strand_id
1 'polypeptide(L)'
;MVGTPRPQFVLFGSSIVQLSYSNGGWGAILSDIYARKADILLRGYYGWNSRRAVQVLDQVFPKDASVQPSLVVVYFGGNDSMGPHSSGLGPHVPLPEYKENMRKIAKHLQSLSDSIRIIFLSSPPVNEEKIRGNASGFFSELVRTNELCRQYSEGCIEVGKETGVKVIDLFTAFQNRDDWMNACFTDGVHLSEEGSKVVVEEILKVLKNAEWKPCLHWKSMPTEFSEDSPYDLVAADGENDIKPIRVDFSQGNSVGLVGCILSACFCNSEALHLLSCN
;
A
#
# COMPACT_ATOMS: atom_id res chain seq x y z
N MET A 1 -0.07 -18.56 -15.19
CA MET A 1 -1.38 -18.03 -14.77
C MET A 1 -1.84 -18.89 -13.61
N VAL A 2 -2.03 -18.30 -12.42
CA VAL A 2 -2.57 -19.02 -11.26
C VAL A 2 -4.08 -18.86 -11.30
N GLY A 3 -4.83 -19.95 -11.53
CA GLY A 3 -6.27 -20.10 -11.28
C GLY A 3 -7.23 -18.97 -11.73
N THR A 4 -8.40 -18.94 -11.08
CA THR A 4 -9.45 -17.92 -11.24
C THR A 4 -8.88 -16.51 -11.01
N PRO A 5 -9.09 -15.55 -11.92
CA PRO A 5 -8.49 -14.24 -11.78
C PRO A 5 -9.26 -13.41 -10.75
N ARG A 6 -8.63 -13.13 -9.60
CA ARG A 6 -9.10 -12.09 -8.68
C ARG A 6 -8.80 -10.70 -9.25
N PRO A 7 -9.55 -9.66 -8.86
CA PRO A 7 -9.18 -8.28 -9.14
C PRO A 7 -7.73 -8.00 -8.75
N GLN A 8 -6.98 -7.34 -9.64
CA GLN A 8 -5.58 -6.99 -9.40
C GLN A 8 -5.47 -5.55 -8.88
N PHE A 9 -4.84 -5.38 -7.73
CA PHE A 9 -4.50 -4.09 -7.16
C PHE A 9 -2.99 -3.87 -7.28
N VAL A 10 -2.57 -2.95 -8.13
CA VAL A 10 -1.16 -2.71 -8.41
C VAL A 10 -0.64 -1.54 -7.57
N LEU A 11 0.45 -1.76 -6.85
CA LEU A 11 1.20 -0.72 -6.15
C LEU A 11 2.36 -0.28 -7.04
N PHE A 12 2.31 0.94 -7.59
CA PHE A 12 3.30 1.44 -8.55
C PHE A 12 4.01 2.68 -8.01
N GLY A 13 5.33 2.66 -7.96
CA GLY A 13 6.06 3.83 -7.45
C GLY A 13 7.53 3.60 -7.21
N SER A 14 8.10 4.43 -6.33
CA SER A 14 9.52 4.38 -5.97
C SER A 14 9.80 3.51 -4.74
N SER A 15 10.78 3.88 -3.91
CA SER A 15 11.24 3.11 -2.76
C SER A 15 10.17 2.85 -1.68
N ILE A 16 9.30 3.83 -1.37
CA ILE A 16 8.17 3.62 -0.43
C ILE A 16 7.21 2.52 -0.91
N VAL A 17 7.06 2.37 -2.22
CA VAL A 17 6.30 1.26 -2.81
C VAL A 17 7.15 -0.01 -2.80
N GLN A 18 8.41 0.02 -3.23
CA GLN A 18 9.25 -1.19 -3.27
C GLN A 18 9.37 -1.86 -1.89
N LEU A 19 9.47 -1.05 -0.84
CA LEU A 19 9.59 -1.52 0.54
C LEU A 19 8.23 -1.83 1.20
N SER A 20 7.10 -1.71 0.47
CA SER A 20 5.76 -1.83 1.05
C SER A 20 5.46 -3.20 1.65
N TYR A 21 6.24 -4.24 1.35
CA TYR A 21 6.08 -5.58 1.94
C TYR A 21 7.04 -5.86 3.11
N SER A 22 8.02 -4.98 3.35
CA SER A 22 9.02 -5.16 4.39
C SER A 22 8.54 -4.60 5.72
N ASN A 23 8.94 -5.22 6.84
CA ASN A 23 8.85 -4.66 8.20
C ASN A 23 7.49 -4.06 8.57
N GLY A 24 6.40 -4.82 8.41
CA GLY A 24 5.04 -4.32 8.69
C GLY A 24 4.56 -3.30 7.65
N GLY A 25 5.08 -3.39 6.43
CA GLY A 25 4.80 -2.46 5.35
C GLY A 25 3.34 -2.49 4.87
N TRP A 26 2.89 -1.35 4.37
CA TRP A 26 1.49 -1.11 3.99
C TRP A 26 0.96 -2.05 2.90
N GLY A 27 1.82 -2.51 1.99
CA GLY A 27 1.45 -3.49 0.97
C GLY A 27 1.26 -4.89 1.56
N ALA A 28 2.04 -5.29 2.58
CA ALA A 28 1.84 -6.56 3.27
C ALA A 28 0.53 -6.53 4.05
N ILE A 29 0.24 -5.42 4.72
CA ILE A 29 -1.03 -5.20 5.42
C ILE A 29 -2.21 -5.26 4.44
N LEU A 30 -2.12 -4.61 3.26
CA LEU A 30 -3.16 -4.71 2.24
C LEU A 30 -3.33 -6.15 1.71
N SER A 31 -2.23 -6.87 1.52
CA SER A 31 -2.27 -8.27 1.07
C SER A 31 -3.00 -9.17 2.07
N ASP A 32 -2.78 -8.93 3.35
CA ASP A 32 -3.53 -9.59 4.42
C ASP A 32 -5.03 -9.20 4.37
N ILE A 33 -5.35 -7.91 4.31
CA ILE A 33 -6.74 -7.40 4.25
C ILE A 33 -7.53 -7.98 3.08
N TYR A 34 -6.90 -8.09 1.92
CA TYR A 34 -7.53 -8.56 0.68
C TYR A 34 -7.32 -10.06 0.42
N ALA A 35 -6.87 -10.84 1.41
CA ALA A 35 -6.75 -12.28 1.29
C ALA A 35 -8.05 -12.90 0.74
N ARG A 36 -7.93 -13.73 -0.30
CA ARG A 36 -9.05 -14.34 -1.06
C ARG A 36 -10.02 -13.35 -1.71
N LYS A 37 -9.64 -12.08 -1.90
CA LYS A 37 -10.50 -11.03 -2.49
C LYS A 37 -9.85 -10.31 -3.67
N ALA A 38 -8.59 -9.89 -3.52
CA ALA A 38 -7.83 -9.22 -4.57
C ALA A 38 -6.35 -9.59 -4.45
N ASP A 39 -5.65 -9.61 -5.58
CA ASP A 39 -4.21 -9.84 -5.59
C ASP A 39 -3.48 -8.49 -5.54
N ILE A 40 -2.61 -8.31 -4.55
CA ILE A 40 -1.78 -7.11 -4.42
C ILE A 40 -0.48 -7.34 -5.18
N LEU A 41 -0.24 -6.54 -6.22
CA LEU A 41 0.89 -6.69 -7.12
C LEU A 41 1.87 -5.52 -6.95
N LEU A 42 3.12 -5.86 -6.62
CA LEU A 42 4.18 -4.87 -6.41
C LEU A 42 4.86 -4.47 -7.73
N ARG A 43 4.93 -3.16 -7.99
CA ARG A 43 5.72 -2.50 -9.05
C ARG A 43 6.44 -1.28 -8.47
N GLY A 44 7.21 -1.50 -7.40
CA GLY A 44 8.04 -0.49 -6.77
C GLY A 44 9.48 -0.51 -7.30
N TYR A 45 10.06 0.66 -7.55
CA TYR A 45 11.38 0.83 -8.14
C TYR A 45 12.20 1.85 -7.35
N TYR A 46 13.07 1.37 -6.46
CA TYR A 46 13.86 2.19 -5.56
C TYR A 46 14.70 3.23 -6.34
N GLY A 47 14.67 4.47 -5.87
CA GLY A 47 15.43 5.58 -6.46
C GLY A 47 14.81 6.18 -7.74
N TRP A 48 13.69 5.65 -8.23
CA TRP A 48 13.03 6.24 -9.41
C TRP A 48 12.30 7.53 -9.06
N ASN A 49 12.20 8.41 -10.06
CA ASN A 49 11.35 9.60 -10.09
C ASN A 49 10.26 9.44 -11.17
N SER A 50 9.38 10.44 -11.30
CA SER A 50 8.28 10.40 -12.28
C SER A 50 8.75 10.31 -13.73
N ARG A 51 9.93 10.86 -14.07
CA ARG A 51 10.50 10.80 -15.43
C ARG A 51 10.78 9.36 -15.85
N ARG A 52 11.37 8.56 -14.96
CA ARG A 52 11.62 7.13 -15.17
C ARG A 52 10.32 6.34 -15.27
N ALA A 53 9.32 6.69 -14.46
CA ALA A 53 8.02 6.04 -14.49
C ALA A 53 7.33 6.16 -15.85
N VAL A 54 7.28 7.38 -16.41
CA VAL A 54 6.64 7.65 -17.72
C VAL A 54 7.28 6.84 -18.85
N GLN A 55 8.60 6.62 -18.82
CA GLN A 55 9.32 5.89 -19.87
C GLN A 55 8.93 4.41 -19.99
N VAL A 56 8.34 3.82 -18.96
CA VAL A 56 8.05 2.38 -18.92
C VAL A 56 6.56 2.07 -18.74
N LEU A 57 5.67 3.06 -18.89
CA LEU A 57 4.23 2.86 -18.66
C LEU A 57 3.64 1.74 -19.52
N ASP A 58 3.98 1.67 -20.81
CA ASP A 58 3.51 0.58 -21.69
C ASP A 58 4.09 -0.79 -21.33
N GLN A 59 5.27 -0.83 -20.69
CA GLN A 59 5.90 -2.08 -20.26
C GLN A 59 5.30 -2.59 -18.94
N VAL A 60 5.02 -1.68 -18.01
CA VAL A 60 4.43 -2.01 -16.70
C VAL A 60 2.93 -2.23 -16.82
N PHE A 61 2.26 -1.46 -17.67
CA PHE A 61 0.82 -1.47 -17.92
C PHE A 61 0.52 -1.53 -19.44
N PRO A 62 0.77 -2.69 -20.08
CA PRO A 62 0.46 -2.86 -21.49
C PRO A 62 -1.05 -2.78 -21.73
N LYS A 63 -1.45 -2.05 -22.77
CA LYS A 63 -2.87 -1.84 -23.12
C LYS A 63 -3.55 -3.12 -23.61
N ASP A 64 -2.77 -4.03 -24.18
CA ASP A 64 -3.17 -5.33 -24.69
C ASP A 64 -3.04 -6.46 -23.66
N ALA A 65 -2.76 -6.14 -22.38
CA ALA A 65 -2.78 -7.13 -21.32
C ALA A 65 -4.14 -7.83 -21.24
N SER A 66 -4.12 -9.17 -21.11
CA SER A 66 -5.34 -9.97 -21.01
C SER A 66 -6.17 -9.66 -19.76
N VAL A 67 -5.54 -9.10 -18.74
CA VAL A 67 -6.18 -8.65 -17.49
C VAL A 67 -5.65 -7.27 -17.17
N GLN A 68 -6.56 -6.30 -17.03
CA GLN A 68 -6.22 -4.94 -16.59
C GLN A 68 -6.42 -4.81 -15.08
N PRO A 69 -5.62 -3.98 -14.38
CA PRO A 69 -5.80 -3.73 -12.96
C PRO A 69 -7.18 -3.15 -12.64
N SER A 70 -7.76 -3.54 -11.52
CA SER A 70 -8.97 -2.90 -10.99
C SER A 70 -8.64 -1.66 -10.17
N LEU A 71 -7.49 -1.66 -9.49
CA LEU A 71 -6.97 -0.53 -8.74
C LEU A 71 -5.47 -0.35 -9.04
N VAL A 72 -5.04 0.90 -9.20
CA VAL A 72 -3.62 1.25 -9.17
C VAL A 72 -3.39 2.34 -8.14
N VAL A 73 -2.54 2.05 -7.15
CA VAL A 73 -2.06 3.03 -6.17
C VAL A 73 -0.69 3.50 -6.62
N VAL A 74 -0.57 4.78 -6.98
CA VAL A 74 0.64 5.36 -7.57
C VAL A 74 1.33 6.28 -6.58
N TYR A 75 2.65 6.14 -6.44
CA TYR A 75 3.48 7.04 -5.64
C TYR A 75 4.76 7.46 -6.38
N PHE A 76 4.80 8.74 -6.77
CA PHE A 76 5.99 9.49 -7.19
C PHE A 76 5.89 10.92 -6.66
N GLY A 77 7.02 11.59 -6.47
CA GLY A 77 7.06 12.92 -5.85
C GLY A 77 8.14 13.06 -4.80
N GLY A 78 8.42 12.00 -4.01
CA GLY A 78 9.42 12.08 -2.94
C GLY A 78 10.86 12.25 -3.45
N ASN A 79 11.21 11.60 -4.57
CA ASN A 79 12.53 11.77 -5.18
C ASN A 79 12.56 12.99 -6.11
N ASP A 80 11.44 13.24 -6.81
CA ASP A 80 11.23 14.40 -7.66
C ASP A 80 11.43 15.72 -6.89
N SER A 81 10.97 15.78 -5.64
CA SER A 81 11.04 16.94 -4.76
C SER A 81 12.41 17.21 -4.15
N MET A 82 13.41 16.34 -4.36
CA MET A 82 14.77 16.62 -3.91
C MET A 82 15.31 17.87 -4.61
N GLY A 83 16.17 18.63 -3.95
CA GLY A 83 16.76 19.83 -4.54
C GLY A 83 17.65 19.50 -5.74
N PRO A 84 17.75 20.42 -6.72
CA PRO A 84 18.58 20.21 -7.90
C PRO A 84 20.06 20.16 -7.52
N HIS A 85 20.79 19.21 -8.11
CA HIS A 85 22.25 19.19 -8.04
C HIS A 85 22.84 20.07 -9.15
N SER A 86 23.99 20.72 -8.89
CA SER A 86 24.63 21.66 -9.82
C SER A 86 25.05 21.02 -11.15
N SER A 87 25.32 19.72 -11.17
CA SER A 87 25.62 18.96 -12.41
C SER A 87 24.39 18.69 -13.28
N GLY A 88 23.17 18.99 -12.80
CA GLY A 88 21.92 18.62 -13.47
C GLY A 88 21.58 17.12 -13.39
N LEU A 89 22.42 16.31 -12.74
CA LEU A 89 22.16 14.89 -12.49
C LEU A 89 21.38 14.71 -11.19
N GLY A 90 20.74 13.56 -11.05
CA GLY A 90 20.08 13.15 -9.81
C GLY A 90 18.57 12.98 -9.95
N PRO A 91 17.89 12.78 -8.80
CA PRO A 91 16.48 12.41 -8.78
C PRO A 91 15.51 13.58 -9.00
N HIS A 92 15.98 14.82 -8.85
CA HIS A 92 15.15 16.01 -8.99
C HIS A 92 14.42 16.05 -10.34
N VAL A 93 13.13 16.41 -10.29
CA VAL A 93 12.30 16.68 -11.47
C VAL A 93 11.59 18.00 -11.22
N PRO A 94 11.80 19.07 -12.02
CA PRO A 94 11.16 20.36 -11.80
C PRO A 94 9.64 20.23 -11.64
N LEU A 95 9.05 20.98 -10.71
CA LEU A 95 7.62 20.87 -10.36
C LEU A 95 6.67 20.90 -11.56
N PRO A 96 6.83 21.77 -12.59
CA PRO A 96 5.99 21.73 -13.78
C PRO A 96 6.10 20.41 -14.57
N GLU A 97 7.32 19.86 -14.67
CA GLU A 97 7.57 18.57 -15.32
C GLU A 97 6.99 17.42 -14.49
N TYR A 98 7.15 17.44 -13.17
CA TYR A 98 6.54 16.45 -12.27
C TYR A 98 5.03 16.40 -12.45
N LYS A 99 4.35 17.56 -12.44
CA LYS A 99 2.90 17.63 -12.65
C LYS A 99 2.51 17.05 -14.02
N GLU A 100 3.26 17.37 -15.07
CA GLU A 100 3.01 16.83 -16.40
C GLU A 100 3.24 15.31 -16.46
N ASN A 101 4.28 14.80 -15.80
CA ASN A 101 4.52 13.36 -15.71
C ASN A 101 3.38 12.65 -14.97
N MET A 102 2.89 13.20 -13.86
CA MET A 102 1.74 12.65 -13.14
C MET A 102 0.46 12.66 -13.99
N ARG A 103 0.22 13.71 -14.81
CA ARG A 103 -0.88 13.72 -15.79
C ARG A 103 -0.74 12.63 -16.84
N LYS A 104 0.46 12.40 -17.37
CA LYS A 104 0.73 11.32 -18.34
C LYS A 104 0.47 9.94 -17.72
N ILE A 105 0.90 9.72 -16.48
CA ILE A 105 0.62 8.49 -15.74
C ILE A 105 -0.90 8.31 -15.56
N ALA A 106 -1.62 9.35 -15.10
CA ALA A 106 -3.08 9.31 -14.96
C ALA A 106 -3.77 8.93 -16.28
N LYS A 107 -3.47 9.66 -17.36
CA LYS A 107 -4.06 9.44 -18.69
C LYS A 107 -3.78 8.03 -19.22
N HIS A 108 -2.55 7.53 -19.05
CA HIS A 108 -2.20 6.17 -19.48
C HIS A 108 -3.04 5.13 -18.75
N LEU A 109 -3.07 5.19 -17.42
CA LEU A 109 -3.82 4.26 -16.58
C LEU A 109 -5.32 4.33 -16.87
N GLN A 110 -5.90 5.52 -16.99
CA GLN A 110 -7.31 5.71 -17.35
C GLN A 110 -7.65 5.12 -18.73
N SER A 111 -6.68 5.06 -19.65
CA SER A 111 -6.90 4.47 -20.98
C SER A 111 -6.90 2.93 -21.00
N LEU A 112 -6.55 2.27 -19.88
CA LEU A 112 -6.49 0.81 -19.81
C LEU A 112 -7.87 0.16 -19.73
N SER A 113 -8.81 0.79 -19.01
CA SER A 113 -10.18 0.31 -18.85
C SER A 113 -11.06 1.39 -18.21
N ASP A 114 -12.34 1.48 -18.59
CA ASP A 114 -13.31 2.39 -17.96
C ASP A 114 -13.58 2.06 -16.48
N SER A 115 -13.29 0.83 -16.08
CA SER A 115 -13.52 0.35 -14.71
C SER A 115 -12.32 0.50 -13.78
N ILE A 116 -11.15 0.90 -14.30
CA ILE A 116 -9.95 1.09 -13.47
C ILE A 116 -10.17 2.21 -12.46
N ARG A 117 -9.67 2.01 -11.25
CA ARG A 117 -9.62 3.02 -10.20
C ARG A 117 -8.18 3.39 -9.92
N ILE A 118 -7.93 4.67 -9.68
CA ILE A 118 -6.58 5.19 -9.49
C ILE A 118 -6.58 6.03 -8.22
N ILE A 119 -5.59 5.80 -7.38
CA ILE A 119 -5.28 6.60 -6.22
C ILE A 119 -3.84 7.08 -6.35
N PHE A 120 -3.63 8.39 -6.25
CA PHE A 120 -2.30 8.95 -6.11
C PHE A 120 -1.98 9.16 -4.63
N LEU A 121 -0.78 8.79 -4.23
CA LEU A 121 -0.19 9.14 -2.95
C LEU A 121 0.70 10.35 -3.17
N SER A 122 0.42 11.45 -2.48
CA SER A 122 1.24 12.66 -2.58
C SER A 122 2.61 12.47 -1.89
N SER A 123 3.54 13.42 -2.07
CA SER A 123 4.83 13.35 -1.38
C SER A 123 4.60 13.44 0.14
N PRO A 124 5.04 12.45 0.95
CA PRO A 124 4.98 12.53 2.40
C PRO A 124 5.93 13.62 2.91
N PRO A 125 5.76 14.06 4.18
CA PRO A 125 6.78 14.86 4.83
C PRO A 125 7.99 13.97 5.14
N VAL A 126 9.07 14.57 5.63
CA VAL A 126 10.30 13.89 6.02
C VAL A 126 10.81 14.35 7.38
N ASN A 127 11.55 13.50 8.06
CA ASN A 127 12.31 13.89 9.24
C ASN A 127 13.67 14.47 8.80
N GLU A 128 13.71 15.78 8.59
CA GLU A 128 14.92 16.49 8.13
C GLU A 128 16.10 16.37 9.10
N GLU A 129 15.84 16.27 10.41
CA GLU A 129 16.90 16.08 11.41
C GLU A 129 17.56 14.73 11.26
N LYS A 130 16.75 13.67 11.10
CA LYS A 130 17.25 12.30 10.90
C LYS A 130 17.99 12.14 9.59
N ILE A 131 17.50 12.78 8.52
CA ILE A 131 18.20 12.81 7.22
C ILE A 131 19.57 13.49 7.36
N ARG A 132 19.64 14.66 8.02
CA ARG A 132 20.91 15.36 8.27
C ARG A 132 21.86 14.53 9.13
N GLY A 133 21.35 13.84 10.14
CA GLY A 133 22.14 12.94 11.00
C GLY A 133 22.68 11.69 10.28
N ASN A 134 21.98 11.24 9.24
CA ASN A 134 22.38 10.10 8.41
C ASN A 134 23.25 10.50 7.20
N ALA A 135 23.59 11.78 7.04
CA ALA A 135 24.38 12.25 5.92
C ALA A 135 25.80 11.66 5.96
N SER A 136 26.16 10.89 4.94
CA SER A 136 27.52 10.37 4.77
C SER A 136 28.34 11.32 3.89
N GLY A 137 29.64 11.48 4.19
CA GLY A 137 30.56 12.25 3.33
C GLY A 137 30.86 11.62 1.96
N PHE A 138 30.28 10.44 1.66
CA PHE A 138 30.45 9.75 0.39
C PHE A 138 29.48 10.23 -0.71
N PHE A 139 28.33 10.79 -0.31
CA PHE A 139 27.33 11.32 -1.23
C PHE A 139 27.37 12.85 -1.23
N SER A 140 27.03 13.48 -2.37
CA SER A 140 26.77 14.92 -2.42
C SER A 140 25.64 15.28 -1.45
N GLU A 141 25.61 16.52 -0.97
CA GLU A 141 24.55 17.01 -0.08
C GLU A 141 23.17 16.69 -0.67
N LEU A 142 22.39 15.88 0.06
CA LEU A 142 21.04 15.51 -0.29
C LEU A 142 20.10 16.62 0.19
N VAL A 143 19.73 17.53 -0.71
CA VAL A 143 18.74 18.56 -0.38
C VAL A 143 17.35 17.92 -0.38
N ARG A 144 16.81 17.65 0.81
CA ARG A 144 15.45 17.15 0.98
C ARG A 144 14.80 17.83 2.19
N THR A 145 13.82 18.69 1.91
CA THR A 145 13.14 19.51 2.93
C THR A 145 11.62 19.32 2.84
N ASN A 146 10.93 19.58 3.95
CA ASN A 146 9.47 19.56 4.01
C ASN A 146 8.83 20.67 3.17
N GLU A 147 9.52 21.81 2.98
CA GLU A 147 9.06 22.86 2.07
C GLU A 147 8.95 22.33 0.64
N LEU A 148 10.01 21.68 0.14
CA LEU A 148 9.98 21.05 -1.19
C LEU A 148 8.96 19.90 -1.23
N CYS A 149 8.92 19.04 -0.21
CA CYS A 149 7.92 17.95 -0.17
C CYS A 149 6.48 18.48 -0.24
N ARG A 150 6.19 19.59 0.45
CA ARG A 150 4.87 20.25 0.43
C ARG A 150 4.50 20.73 -0.96
N GLN A 151 5.39 21.44 -1.65
CA GLN A 151 5.15 21.94 -3.01
C GLN A 151 4.78 20.82 -3.99
N TYR A 152 5.44 19.67 -3.88
CA TYR A 152 5.15 18.51 -4.73
C TYR A 152 3.89 17.77 -4.28
N SER A 153 3.57 17.76 -2.97
CA SER A 153 2.29 17.25 -2.47
C SER A 153 1.12 18.06 -3.06
N GLU A 154 1.19 19.38 -2.95
CA GLU A 154 0.18 20.30 -3.50
C GLU A 154 0.05 20.16 -5.02
N GLY A 155 1.17 20.05 -5.74
CA GLY A 155 1.18 19.79 -7.18
C GLY A 155 0.50 18.48 -7.56
N CYS A 156 0.69 17.41 -6.77
CA CYS A 156 0.00 16.13 -6.98
C CYS A 156 -1.51 16.25 -6.73
N ILE A 157 -1.91 16.98 -5.70
CA ILE A 157 -3.32 17.25 -5.37
C ILE A 157 -4.00 18.04 -6.51
N GLU A 158 -3.32 19.06 -7.04
CA GLU A 158 -3.80 19.84 -8.17
C GLU A 158 -4.01 18.95 -9.41
N VAL A 159 -3.04 18.11 -9.76
CA VAL A 159 -3.16 17.15 -10.87
C VAL A 159 -4.32 16.19 -10.65
N GLY A 160 -4.53 15.71 -9.42
CA GLY A 160 -5.68 14.88 -9.08
C GLY A 160 -7.02 15.55 -9.36
N LYS A 161 -7.15 16.83 -8.99
CA LYS A 161 -8.35 17.64 -9.29
C LYS A 161 -8.55 17.79 -10.80
N GLU A 162 -7.50 18.09 -11.55
CA GLU A 162 -7.55 18.26 -13.01
C GLU A 162 -7.93 16.97 -13.75
N THR A 163 -7.45 15.83 -13.27
CA THR A 163 -7.60 14.52 -13.96
C THR A 163 -8.76 13.68 -13.43
N GLY A 164 -9.41 14.10 -12.35
CA GLY A 164 -10.45 13.33 -11.65
C GLY A 164 -9.91 12.13 -10.85
N VAL A 165 -8.59 12.00 -10.72
CA VAL A 165 -7.94 10.95 -9.92
C VAL A 165 -8.04 11.29 -8.43
N LYS A 166 -8.37 10.31 -7.59
CA LYS A 166 -8.38 10.49 -6.14
C LYS A 166 -6.93 10.63 -5.64
N VAL A 167 -6.69 11.56 -4.73
CA VAL A 167 -5.37 11.79 -4.12
C VAL A 167 -5.47 11.65 -2.62
N ILE A 168 -4.53 10.92 -2.03
CA ILE A 168 -4.29 10.87 -0.59
C ILE A 168 -3.15 11.85 -0.31
N ASP A 169 -3.45 12.88 0.48
CA ASP A 169 -2.47 13.86 0.94
C ASP A 169 -1.65 13.28 2.09
N LEU A 170 -0.61 12.51 1.77
CA LEU A 170 0.28 11.93 2.77
C LEU A 170 1.03 12.99 3.55
N PHE A 171 1.31 14.16 2.94
CA PHE A 171 1.97 15.27 3.63
C PHE A 171 1.22 15.63 4.90
N THR A 172 -0.09 15.88 4.78
CA THR A 172 -0.95 16.22 5.90
C THR A 172 -1.29 14.99 6.76
N ALA A 173 -1.60 13.84 6.15
CA ALA A 173 -2.07 12.66 6.88
C ALA A 173 -1.09 12.18 7.97
N PHE A 174 0.22 12.20 7.68
CA PHE A 174 1.22 11.84 8.69
C PHE A 174 1.26 12.82 9.86
N GLN A 175 1.07 14.11 9.61
CA GLN A 175 1.15 15.16 10.62
C GLN A 175 -0.06 15.21 11.57
N ASN A 176 -1.10 14.39 11.35
CA ASN A 176 -2.20 14.23 12.29
C ASN A 176 -1.81 13.48 13.58
N ARG A 177 -0.59 12.95 13.64
CA ARG A 177 0.02 12.32 14.80
C ARG A 177 1.13 13.22 15.36
N ASP A 178 1.16 13.47 16.67
CA ASP A 178 2.13 14.40 17.27
C ASP A 178 3.61 13.97 17.09
N ASP A 179 3.91 12.69 17.24
CA ASP A 179 5.26 12.11 17.16
C ASP A 179 5.60 11.56 15.76
N TRP A 180 4.91 12.02 14.71
CA TRP A 180 5.03 11.52 13.34
C TRP A 180 6.48 11.46 12.82
N MET A 181 7.31 12.46 13.14
CA MET A 181 8.70 12.53 12.69
C MET A 181 9.53 11.31 13.12
N ASN A 182 9.27 10.78 14.31
CA ASN A 182 10.01 9.64 14.87
C ASN A 182 9.28 8.33 14.62
N ALA A 183 7.95 8.35 14.73
CA ALA A 183 7.15 7.15 14.64
C ALA A 183 7.01 6.65 13.20
N CYS A 184 6.78 7.55 12.23
CA CYS A 184 6.37 7.17 10.88
C CYS A 184 7.54 6.82 9.93
N PHE A 185 8.79 7.10 10.31
CA PHE A 185 9.95 6.88 9.44
C PHE A 185 11.10 6.10 10.09
N THR A 186 11.69 5.19 9.30
CA THR A 186 12.85 4.38 9.70
C THR A 186 14.15 5.16 9.60
N ASP A 187 14.39 5.86 8.50
CA ASP A 187 15.62 6.62 8.22
C ASP A 187 15.37 8.12 7.99
N GLY A 188 14.12 8.55 8.19
CA GLY A 188 13.64 9.91 7.95
C GLY A 188 12.98 10.11 6.59
N VAL A 189 13.00 9.10 5.72
CA VAL A 189 12.33 9.08 4.40
C VAL A 189 11.40 7.89 4.26
N HIS A 190 11.89 6.68 4.54
CA HIS A 190 11.16 5.44 4.33
C HIS A 190 10.26 5.11 5.51
N LEU A 191 9.07 4.59 5.21
CA LEU A 191 8.05 4.36 6.21
C LEU A 191 8.45 3.25 7.18
N SER A 192 8.12 3.46 8.45
CA SER A 192 8.07 2.40 9.46
C SER A 192 6.77 1.59 9.33
N GLU A 193 6.57 0.62 10.22
CA GLU A 193 5.27 -0.04 10.40
C GLU A 193 4.17 0.97 10.76
N GLU A 194 4.44 1.89 11.69
CA GLU A 194 3.48 2.93 12.09
C GLU A 194 3.14 3.87 10.93
N GLY A 195 4.14 4.25 10.14
CA GLY A 195 3.91 5.04 8.94
C GLY A 195 3.09 4.28 7.90
N SER A 196 3.33 2.98 7.79
CA SER A 196 2.58 2.09 6.90
C SER A 196 1.11 1.95 7.31
N LYS A 197 0.80 1.90 8.60
CA LYS A 197 -0.58 1.86 9.11
C LYS A 197 -1.38 3.10 8.68
N VAL A 198 -0.78 4.30 8.74
CA VAL A 198 -1.40 5.55 8.26
C VAL A 198 -1.75 5.46 6.77
N VAL A 199 -0.82 4.97 5.93
CA VAL A 199 -1.08 4.81 4.49
C VAL A 199 -2.25 3.86 4.23
N VAL A 200 -2.31 2.73 4.93
CA VAL A 200 -3.41 1.76 4.78
C VAL A 200 -4.73 2.37 5.22
N GLU A 201 -4.76 3.07 6.36
CA GLU A 201 -5.96 3.71 6.87
C GLU A 201 -6.55 4.69 5.85
N GLU A 202 -5.71 5.55 5.27
CA GLU A 202 -6.13 6.52 4.26
C GLU A 202 -6.60 5.84 2.96
N ILE A 203 -5.92 4.78 2.51
CA ILE A 203 -6.36 3.99 1.35
C ILE A 203 -7.73 3.38 1.62
N LEU A 204 -7.96 2.76 2.78
CA LEU A 204 -9.24 2.17 3.13
C LEU A 204 -10.35 3.22 3.25
N LYS A 205 -10.06 4.41 3.79
CA LYS A 205 -11.01 5.55 3.82
C LYS A 205 -11.44 5.93 2.40
N VAL A 206 -10.50 6.06 1.46
CA VAL A 206 -10.83 6.34 0.05
C VAL A 206 -11.65 5.21 -0.55
N LEU A 207 -11.26 3.95 -0.36
CA LEU A 207 -11.97 2.80 -0.94
C LEU A 207 -13.39 2.62 -0.39
N LYS A 208 -13.61 2.98 0.89
CA LYS A 208 -14.92 2.96 1.53
C LYS A 208 -15.84 4.08 1.03
N ASN A 209 -15.30 5.28 0.87
CA ASN A 209 -16.08 6.50 0.60
C ASN A 209 -16.20 6.82 -0.90
N ALA A 210 -15.36 6.23 -1.74
CA ALA A 210 -15.48 6.42 -3.18
C ALA A 210 -16.75 5.73 -3.70
N GLU A 211 -17.56 6.48 -4.45
CA GLU A 211 -18.77 5.98 -5.12
C GLU A 211 -18.41 5.20 -6.40
N TRP A 212 -17.49 4.24 -6.27
CA TRP A 212 -17.04 3.39 -7.37
C TRP A 212 -17.92 2.15 -7.49
N LYS A 213 -18.21 1.76 -8.74
CA LYS A 213 -18.88 0.50 -9.08
C LYS A 213 -17.92 -0.37 -9.90
N PRO A 214 -17.62 -1.63 -9.47
CA PRO A 214 -17.92 -2.17 -8.14
C PRO A 214 -17.16 -1.43 -7.02
N CYS A 215 -17.65 -1.53 -5.78
CA CYS A 215 -16.95 -1.01 -4.60
C CYS A 215 -15.73 -1.89 -4.32
N LEU A 216 -14.56 -1.26 -4.16
CA LEU A 216 -13.29 -1.94 -3.96
C LEU A 216 -12.89 -2.07 -2.49
N HIS A 217 -13.73 -1.63 -1.54
CA HIS A 217 -13.48 -1.86 -0.12
C HIS A 217 -13.67 -3.34 0.22
N TRP A 218 -12.72 -3.94 0.95
CA TRP A 218 -12.67 -5.38 1.21
C TRP A 218 -13.96 -5.98 1.80
N LYS A 219 -14.69 -5.24 2.65
CA LYS A 219 -15.98 -5.70 3.22
C LYS A 219 -17.09 -5.87 2.17
N SER A 220 -16.96 -5.20 1.03
CA SER A 220 -17.95 -5.24 -0.07
C SER A 220 -17.55 -6.21 -1.18
N MET A 221 -16.31 -6.72 -1.18
CA MET A 221 -15.82 -7.63 -2.20
C MET A 221 -16.19 -9.09 -1.86
N PRO A 222 -16.54 -9.91 -2.86
CA PRO A 222 -16.79 -11.33 -2.66
C PRO A 222 -15.51 -12.02 -2.14
N THR A 223 -15.68 -12.96 -1.21
CA THR A 223 -14.59 -13.84 -0.78
C THR A 223 -14.57 -15.06 -1.68
N GLU A 224 -13.42 -15.39 -2.27
CA GLU A 224 -13.28 -16.58 -3.12
C GLU A 224 -13.43 -17.85 -2.28
N PHE A 225 -14.21 -18.83 -2.77
CA PHE A 225 -14.52 -20.10 -2.10
C PHE A 225 -15.23 -19.93 -0.76
N SER A 226 -16.25 -19.07 -0.69
CA SER A 226 -16.98 -18.75 0.55
C SER A 226 -18.23 -19.60 0.83
N GLU A 227 -18.54 -20.51 -0.09
CA GLU A 227 -19.60 -21.51 0.04
C GLU A 227 -19.47 -22.34 1.33
N ASP A 228 -20.61 -22.79 1.86
CA ASP A 228 -20.65 -23.74 2.97
C ASP A 228 -20.06 -25.09 2.51
N SER A 229 -19.31 -25.72 3.39
CA SER A 229 -18.63 -26.98 3.10
C SER A 229 -18.87 -27.99 4.21
N PRO A 230 -19.11 -29.29 3.89
CA PRO A 230 -19.18 -30.34 4.90
C PRO A 230 -17.84 -30.57 5.63
N TYR A 231 -16.77 -29.87 5.22
CA TYR A 231 -15.46 -29.88 5.85
C TYR A 231 -15.22 -28.66 6.76
N ASP A 232 -16.21 -27.77 6.92
CA ASP A 232 -16.12 -26.64 7.85
C ASP A 232 -16.17 -27.11 9.32
N LEU A 233 -15.65 -26.28 10.23
CA LEU A 233 -15.73 -26.58 11.67
C LEU A 233 -17.18 -26.50 12.11
N VAL A 234 -17.68 -27.50 12.82
CA VAL A 234 -19.03 -27.46 13.39
C VAL A 234 -18.96 -26.77 14.76
N ALA A 235 -19.94 -25.90 15.05
CA ALA A 235 -20.12 -25.29 16.34
C ALA A 235 -20.40 -26.35 17.42
N ALA A 236 -20.19 -25.97 18.69
CA ALA A 236 -20.39 -26.89 19.81
C ALA A 236 -21.84 -27.40 19.96
N ASP A 237 -22.81 -26.73 19.32
CA ASP A 237 -24.21 -27.18 19.26
C ASP A 237 -24.45 -28.30 18.23
N GLY A 238 -23.49 -28.57 17.33
CA GLY A 238 -23.61 -29.59 16.30
C GLY A 238 -24.54 -29.22 15.14
N GLU A 239 -25.11 -28.01 15.14
CA GLU A 239 -26.16 -27.58 14.20
C GLU A 239 -25.69 -26.47 13.26
N ASN A 240 -24.69 -25.69 13.68
CA ASN A 240 -24.20 -24.54 12.91
C ASN A 240 -22.74 -24.70 12.49
N ASP A 241 -22.41 -24.34 11.25
CA ASP A 241 -21.02 -24.30 10.79
C ASP A 241 -20.34 -22.99 11.25
N ILE A 242 -19.12 -23.12 11.80
CA ILE A 242 -18.20 -22.03 12.10
C ILE A 242 -17.27 -21.85 10.92
N LYS A 243 -17.52 -20.80 10.15
CA LYS A 243 -16.57 -20.39 9.12
C LYS A 243 -15.37 -19.70 9.76
N PRO A 244 -14.13 -20.07 9.41
CA PRO A 244 -12.97 -19.23 9.66
C PRO A 244 -13.02 -18.01 8.74
N ILE A 245 -13.97 -17.10 8.99
CA ILE A 245 -13.99 -15.77 8.39
C ILE A 245 -13.10 -14.88 9.27
N ARG A 246 -12.26 -14.08 8.62
CA ARG A 246 -11.39 -13.09 9.27
C ARG A 246 -12.17 -12.33 10.36
N VAL A 247 -11.79 -12.55 11.62
CA VAL A 247 -12.25 -11.76 12.76
C VAL A 247 -11.62 -10.37 12.66
N ASP A 248 -12.42 -9.31 12.81
CA ASP A 248 -11.96 -7.93 12.71
C ASP A 248 -11.08 -7.59 13.92
N PHE A 249 -9.75 -7.77 13.77
CA PHE A 249 -8.77 -7.44 14.82
C PHE A 249 -8.69 -5.94 15.15
N SER A 250 -9.39 -5.07 14.40
CA SER A 250 -9.43 -3.63 14.67
C SER A 250 -10.37 -3.25 15.82
N GLN A 251 -11.25 -4.16 16.25
CA GLN A 251 -11.98 -4.03 17.50
C GLN A 251 -11.27 -4.87 18.56
N GLY A 252 -10.59 -4.21 19.51
CA GLY A 252 -9.70 -4.81 20.52
C GLY A 252 -10.33 -5.77 21.54
N ASN A 253 -11.28 -6.61 21.14
CA ASN A 253 -12.02 -7.55 21.99
C ASN A 253 -12.11 -8.98 21.40
N SER A 254 -11.06 -9.46 20.71
CA SER A 254 -11.09 -10.80 20.10
C SER A 254 -9.93 -11.73 20.49
N VAL A 255 -9.16 -11.38 21.53
CA VAL A 255 -8.13 -12.28 22.09
C VAL A 255 -8.74 -13.59 22.64
N GLY A 256 -10.04 -13.59 22.99
CA GLY A 256 -10.72 -14.78 23.53
C GLY A 256 -11.08 -15.86 22.50
N LEU A 257 -11.53 -15.50 21.30
CA LEU A 257 -12.02 -16.49 20.32
C LEU A 257 -10.88 -17.13 19.51
N VAL A 258 -9.86 -16.33 19.16
CA VAL A 258 -8.69 -16.79 18.39
C VAL A 258 -7.75 -17.63 19.27
N GLY A 259 -7.61 -17.29 20.55
CA GLY A 259 -6.87 -18.10 21.52
C GLY A 259 -7.48 -19.49 21.69
N CYS A 260 -8.80 -19.62 21.71
CA CYS A 260 -9.47 -20.91 21.80
C CYS A 260 -9.34 -21.75 20.52
N ILE A 261 -9.48 -21.15 19.33
CA ILE A 261 -9.39 -21.88 18.05
C ILE A 261 -7.96 -22.34 17.76
N LEU A 262 -6.95 -21.49 17.98
CA LEU A 262 -5.55 -21.88 17.78
C LEU A 262 -5.05 -22.87 18.85
N SER A 263 -5.47 -22.72 20.10
CA SER A 263 -5.10 -23.66 21.16
C SER A 263 -5.68 -25.07 20.90
N ALA A 264 -6.90 -25.17 20.37
CA ALA A 264 -7.50 -26.45 20.01
C ALA A 264 -6.79 -27.15 18.83
N CYS A 265 -6.25 -26.41 17.86
CA CYS A 265 -5.52 -26.99 16.73
C CYS A 265 -4.08 -27.43 17.07
N PHE A 266 -3.46 -26.89 18.13
CA PHE A 266 -2.08 -27.23 18.52
C PHE A 266 -1.96 -28.13 19.77
N CYS A 267 -3.01 -28.34 20.56
CA CYS A 267 -2.93 -29.12 21.81
C CYS A 267 -2.95 -30.66 21.66
N ASN A 268 -2.97 -31.23 20.44
CA ASN A 268 -3.01 -32.69 20.26
C ASN A 268 -1.68 -33.35 19.87
N SER A 269 -0.54 -32.69 20.09
CA SER A 269 0.79 -33.27 19.80
C SER A 269 1.60 -33.72 21.02
N GLU A 270 1.17 -33.51 22.26
CA GLU A 270 1.97 -33.88 23.45
C GLU A 270 1.30 -34.90 24.40
N ALA A 271 0.15 -35.47 24.05
CA ALA A 271 -0.57 -36.44 24.90
C ALA A 271 -0.41 -37.91 24.46
N LEU A 272 0.69 -38.28 23.79
CA LEU A 272 0.92 -39.64 23.29
C LEU A 272 2.37 -40.11 23.46
N HIS A 273 2.97 -39.88 24.63
CA HIS A 273 4.16 -40.63 25.07
C HIS A 273 4.31 -40.54 26.58
N LEU A 274 3.47 -41.24 27.34
CA LEU A 274 3.73 -41.59 28.75
C LEU A 274 2.71 -42.63 29.22
N LEU A 275 2.66 -43.79 28.56
CA LEU A 275 2.04 -45.03 29.07
C LEU A 275 2.61 -46.22 28.28
N SER A 276 3.80 -46.68 28.69
CA SER A 276 4.26 -48.08 28.68
C SER A 276 5.79 -48.15 28.77
N CYS A 277 6.30 -48.32 29.98
CA CYS A 277 7.42 -49.22 30.31
C CYS A 277 7.71 -49.13 31.82
N ASN A 278 7.44 -50.26 32.49
CA ASN A 278 7.68 -50.66 33.88
C ASN A 278 6.94 -49.93 35.00
#